data_AF-A0A2N3VRM8-F1
#
_entry.id   AF-A0A2N3VRM8-F1
#
_cell.length_a   1.000
_cell.length_b   1.000
_cell.length_c   1.000
_cell.angle_alpha   90.00
_cell.angle_beta   90.00
_cell.angle_gamma   90.00
#
_symmetry.space_group_name_H-M   'P 1'
#
loop_
_entity.id
_entity.type
_entity.pdbx_description
1 polymer ?
#
loop_
_entity_poly.entity_id
_entity_poly.type
_entity_poly.pdbx_seq_one_letter_code
_entity_poly.pdbx_strand_id
1 'polypeptide(L)'
;MTDLWEARHHQVYSEGSWIRVQRLTWMLMKRGIGWDPGDIEKIEQDGGVIIDPPEARKERLERWIPAARLLALAVWRAARDADLLVDDVPLDRPLWWLGGARHAELYIDPLPSWEPPLDGDWTQVQQREELLLESARWVATWHVMQDIQENRALADSADGTPAVPLLLGDRCRALISGPYRDGHRPRWAGTVEYAEVQLAGALEQLRARRWLPGPVACHAAAALHPSLTAAPDAPLPPDEVKGVTWIQRVVRMAHLYGTIGAVLAHHGVSGELDPHPRHPFGWALGATKVALGEIEPTVGELEELWARRDSSVALWERAHFPVAVREHIRALENMITCLSELCFYMNVDPDEAH
;
A
#
# COMPACT_ATOMS: atom_id res chain seq x y z
N MET A 1 13.12 24.53 -18.94
CA MET A 1 13.70 23.99 -17.70
C MET A 1 12.60 23.19 -17.04
N THR A 2 12.85 21.94 -16.64
CA THR A 2 11.92 21.19 -15.79
C THR A 2 11.83 21.91 -14.44
N ASP A 3 10.65 21.97 -13.83
CA ASP A 3 10.51 22.52 -12.48
C ASP A 3 11.30 21.66 -11.49
N LEU A 4 11.99 22.27 -10.52
CA LEU A 4 12.71 21.54 -9.47
C LEU A 4 11.72 20.68 -8.66
N TRP A 5 10.52 21.20 -8.43
CA TRP A 5 9.42 20.52 -7.76
C TRP A 5 8.95 19.26 -8.54
N GLU A 6 8.90 19.34 -9.87
CA GLU A 6 8.55 18.21 -10.76
C GLU A 6 9.68 17.18 -10.84
N ALA A 7 10.95 17.64 -10.84
CA ALA A 7 12.10 16.76 -10.84
C ALA A 7 12.18 15.90 -9.56
N ARG A 8 11.80 16.45 -8.39
CA ARG A 8 11.67 15.67 -7.15
C ARG A 8 10.60 14.58 -7.25
N HIS A 9 9.45 14.86 -7.87
CA HIS A 9 8.39 13.86 -8.08
C HIS A 9 8.87 12.67 -8.90
N HIS A 10 9.47 12.93 -10.05
CA HIS A 10 10.05 11.88 -10.90
C HIS A 10 11.16 11.09 -10.18
N GLN A 11 11.89 11.70 -9.25
CA GLN A 11 12.93 11.00 -8.48
C GLN A 11 12.37 10.07 -7.40
N VAL A 12 11.24 10.40 -6.77
CA VAL A 12 10.63 9.57 -5.71
C VAL A 12 9.79 8.44 -6.31
N TYR A 13 8.97 8.77 -7.32
CA TYR A 13 7.89 7.90 -7.78
C TYR A 13 8.10 7.33 -9.20
N SER A 14 9.22 7.67 -9.87
CA SER A 14 9.48 7.38 -11.29
C SER A 14 8.45 7.93 -12.28
N GLU A 15 7.50 8.74 -11.83
CA GLU A 15 6.36 9.28 -12.59
C GLU A 15 6.18 10.78 -12.37
N GLY A 16 5.46 11.44 -13.27
CA GLY A 16 5.16 12.88 -13.16
C GLY A 16 4.14 13.17 -12.05
N SER A 17 4.25 14.36 -11.45
CA SER A 17 3.38 14.83 -10.36
C SER A 17 1.89 14.74 -10.73
N TRP A 18 1.56 15.00 -12.00
CA TRP A 18 0.22 14.80 -12.54
C TRP A 18 -0.20 13.34 -12.46
N ILE A 19 0.50 12.44 -13.15
CA ILE A 19 0.09 11.03 -13.31
C ILE A 19 -0.17 10.41 -11.92
N ARG A 20 0.69 10.73 -10.94
CA ARG A 20 0.51 10.32 -9.56
C ARG A 20 -0.75 10.91 -8.91
N VAL A 21 -0.90 12.23 -8.85
CA VAL A 21 -2.08 12.84 -8.17
C VAL A 21 -3.38 12.47 -8.87
N GLN A 22 -3.35 12.36 -10.19
CA GLN A 22 -4.44 11.93 -11.06
C GLN A 22 -4.86 10.47 -10.77
N ARG A 23 -3.92 9.57 -10.38
CA ARG A 23 -4.22 8.22 -9.87
C ARG A 23 -4.78 8.26 -8.44
N LEU A 24 -4.12 9.00 -7.54
CA LEU A 24 -4.46 9.01 -6.11
C LEU A 24 -5.86 9.58 -5.84
N THR A 25 -6.21 10.73 -6.44
CA THR A 25 -7.57 11.30 -6.26
C THR A 25 -8.65 10.48 -6.95
N TRP A 26 -8.32 9.73 -8.02
CA TRP A 26 -9.25 8.76 -8.59
C TRP A 26 -9.49 7.58 -7.63
N MET A 27 -8.48 7.13 -6.88
CA MET A 27 -8.66 6.12 -5.84
C MET A 27 -9.54 6.63 -4.67
N LEU A 28 -9.35 7.87 -4.23
CA LEU A 28 -10.27 8.51 -3.29
C LEU A 28 -11.70 8.58 -3.86
N MET A 29 -11.85 9.08 -5.09
CA MET A 29 -13.15 9.21 -5.76
C MET A 29 -13.91 7.88 -5.80
N LYS A 30 -13.27 6.81 -6.27
CA LYS A 30 -13.86 5.45 -6.29
C LYS A 30 -14.35 5.05 -4.90
N ARG A 31 -13.50 5.12 -3.87
CA ARG A 31 -13.92 4.69 -2.53
C ARG A 31 -15.05 5.56 -1.96
N GLY A 32 -14.99 6.88 -2.18
CA GLY A 32 -16.05 7.81 -1.78
C GLY A 32 -17.41 7.43 -2.37
N ILE A 33 -17.47 7.13 -3.68
CA ILE A 33 -18.72 6.72 -4.36
C ILE A 33 -19.09 5.23 -4.15
N GLY A 34 -18.44 4.53 -3.22
CA GLY A 34 -18.76 3.14 -2.88
C GLY A 34 -18.25 2.08 -3.88
N TRP A 35 -17.23 2.41 -4.68
CA TRP A 35 -16.58 1.48 -5.61
C TRP A 35 -15.41 0.74 -4.95
N ASP A 36 -15.24 -0.55 -5.27
CA ASP A 36 -14.09 -1.34 -4.83
C ASP A 36 -12.90 -1.06 -5.78
N PRO A 37 -11.69 -0.75 -5.27
CA PRO A 37 -10.50 -0.73 -6.12
C PRO A 37 -10.19 -2.08 -6.81
N GLY A 38 -10.88 -3.18 -6.49
CA GLY A 38 -10.75 -4.49 -7.15
C GLY A 38 -11.48 -4.55 -8.49
N ASP A 39 -12.44 -3.65 -8.69
CA ASP A 39 -13.07 -3.44 -10.00
C ASP A 39 -12.06 -2.88 -11.03
N ILE A 40 -10.98 -2.22 -10.58
CA ILE A 40 -9.91 -1.71 -11.44
C ILE A 40 -9.10 -2.87 -12.03
N GLU A 41 -8.64 -3.78 -11.17
CA GLU A 41 -7.82 -4.92 -11.58
C GLU A 41 -8.64 -5.90 -12.44
N LYS A 42 -9.95 -6.03 -12.19
CA LYS A 42 -10.87 -6.71 -13.12
C LYS A 42 -11.02 -5.99 -14.46
N ILE A 43 -11.13 -4.66 -14.49
CA ILE A 43 -11.12 -3.92 -15.77
C ILE A 43 -9.85 -4.24 -16.56
N GLU A 44 -8.70 -4.28 -15.90
CA GLU A 44 -7.39 -4.41 -16.55
C GLU A 44 -7.03 -5.88 -16.88
N GLN A 45 -7.51 -6.87 -16.12
CA GLN A 45 -7.24 -8.30 -16.32
C GLN A 45 -8.30 -9.02 -17.18
N ASP A 46 -9.61 -8.76 -16.98
CA ASP A 46 -10.70 -9.43 -17.72
C ASP A 46 -11.01 -8.78 -19.09
N GLY A 47 -10.23 -7.77 -19.50
CA GLY A 47 -10.45 -7.04 -20.77
C GLY A 47 -11.59 -6.01 -20.72
N GLY A 48 -12.04 -5.61 -19.52
CA GLY A 48 -12.66 -4.29 -19.35
C GLY A 48 -14.17 -4.17 -19.60
N VAL A 49 -14.99 -5.11 -19.11
CA VAL A 49 -16.45 -4.89 -19.03
C VAL A 49 -17.01 -5.14 -17.63
N ILE A 50 -16.90 -4.12 -16.76
CA ILE A 50 -17.98 -3.88 -15.80
C ILE A 50 -19.22 -3.55 -16.62
N ILE A 51 -20.27 -4.37 -16.53
CA ILE A 51 -21.58 -4.01 -17.06
C ILE A 51 -22.23 -3.04 -16.06
N ASP A 52 -21.69 -1.84 -16.03
CA ASP A 52 -22.39 -0.67 -15.52
C ASP A 52 -23.76 -0.57 -16.22
N PRO A 53 -24.84 -0.28 -15.48
CA PRO A 53 -26.00 0.35 -16.08
C PRO A 53 -25.54 1.55 -16.94
N PRO A 54 -26.05 1.74 -18.17
CA PRO A 54 -25.64 2.86 -19.03
C PRO A 54 -25.68 4.22 -18.32
N GLU A 55 -26.60 4.37 -17.37
CA GLU A 55 -26.79 5.52 -16.48
C GLU A 55 -25.59 5.72 -15.52
N ALA A 56 -25.07 4.65 -14.91
CA ALA A 56 -23.93 4.69 -13.99
C ALA A 56 -22.61 4.94 -14.74
N ARG A 57 -22.45 4.35 -15.93
CA ARG A 57 -21.33 4.66 -16.83
C ARG A 57 -21.37 6.12 -17.28
N LYS A 58 -22.57 6.62 -17.62
CA LYS A 58 -22.81 8.02 -17.99
C LYS A 58 -22.47 8.97 -16.83
N GLU A 59 -22.97 8.72 -15.62
CA GLU A 59 -22.65 9.56 -14.46
C GLU A 59 -21.14 9.54 -14.15
N ARG A 60 -20.45 8.40 -14.30
CA ARG A 60 -19.00 8.36 -14.12
C ARG A 60 -18.25 9.27 -15.10
N LEU A 61 -18.57 9.18 -16.39
CA LEU A 61 -17.94 9.97 -17.44
C LEU A 61 -18.31 11.46 -17.33
N GLU A 62 -19.57 11.78 -17.07
CA GLU A 62 -20.05 13.16 -17.01
C GLU A 62 -19.76 13.86 -15.68
N ARG A 63 -19.70 13.16 -14.54
CA ARG A 63 -19.58 13.76 -13.20
C ARG A 63 -18.32 13.32 -12.46
N TRP A 64 -18.19 12.04 -12.16
CA TRP A 64 -17.22 11.57 -11.16
C TRP A 64 -15.77 11.62 -11.63
N ILE A 65 -15.50 11.32 -12.90
CA ILE A 65 -14.16 11.49 -13.48
C ILE A 65 -13.76 12.98 -13.59
N PRO A 66 -14.58 13.89 -14.15
CA PRO A 66 -14.29 15.32 -14.13
C PRO A 66 -14.10 15.88 -12.70
N ALA A 67 -14.90 15.45 -11.72
CA ALA A 67 -14.72 15.82 -10.32
C ALA A 67 -13.40 15.29 -9.73
N ALA A 68 -12.94 14.09 -10.13
CA ALA A 68 -11.66 13.54 -9.69
C ALA A 68 -10.47 14.30 -10.32
N ARG A 69 -10.59 14.75 -11.57
CA ARG A 69 -9.62 15.67 -12.21
C ARG A 69 -9.62 17.04 -11.54
N LEU A 70 -10.77 17.55 -11.11
CA LEU A 70 -10.87 18.82 -10.39
C LEU A 70 -10.24 18.74 -8.98
N LEU A 71 -10.48 17.64 -8.26
CA LEU A 71 -9.77 17.32 -7.01
C LEU A 71 -8.26 17.14 -7.24
N ALA A 72 -7.85 16.48 -8.33
CA ALA A 72 -6.44 16.35 -8.71
C ALA A 72 -5.78 17.71 -8.95
N LEU A 73 -6.47 18.65 -9.61
CA LEU A 73 -5.97 20.01 -9.83
C LEU A 73 -5.83 20.76 -8.51
N ALA A 74 -6.81 20.68 -7.62
CA ALA A 74 -6.75 21.29 -6.30
C ALA A 74 -5.61 20.74 -5.42
N VAL A 75 -5.35 19.43 -5.45
CA VAL A 75 -4.18 18.83 -4.79
C VAL A 75 -2.87 19.28 -5.47
N TRP A 76 -2.79 19.24 -6.80
CA TRP A 76 -1.60 19.63 -7.56
C TRP A 76 -1.19 21.09 -7.28
N ARG A 77 -2.17 21.99 -7.22
CA ARG A 77 -1.99 23.37 -6.77
C ARG A 77 -1.50 23.42 -5.33
N ALA A 78 -2.17 22.74 -4.39
CA ALA A 78 -1.78 22.73 -2.97
C ALA A 78 -0.36 22.17 -2.73
N ALA A 79 0.03 21.13 -3.45
CA ALA A 79 1.38 20.55 -3.41
C ALA A 79 2.44 21.58 -3.85
N ARG A 80 2.23 22.21 -5.01
CA ARG A 80 3.17 23.18 -5.59
C ARG A 80 3.22 24.52 -4.86
N ASP A 81 2.09 24.95 -4.27
CA ASP A 81 1.94 26.13 -3.40
C ASP A 81 2.69 25.96 -2.06
N ALA A 82 2.80 24.72 -1.58
CA ALA A 82 3.50 24.37 -0.33
C ALA A 82 4.91 23.77 -0.53
N ASP A 83 5.38 23.63 -1.79
CA ASP A 83 6.60 22.92 -2.20
C ASP A 83 6.67 21.42 -1.81
N LEU A 84 5.53 20.81 -1.49
CA LEU A 84 5.39 19.42 -1.03
C LEU A 84 5.29 18.41 -2.20
N LEU A 85 5.54 17.13 -1.91
CA LEU A 85 5.13 16.05 -2.81
C LEU A 85 3.60 15.89 -2.75
N VAL A 86 2.99 15.36 -3.82
CA VAL A 86 1.53 15.17 -3.89
C VAL A 86 0.98 14.22 -2.82
N ASP A 87 1.77 13.25 -2.35
CA ASP A 87 1.41 12.38 -1.24
C ASP A 87 1.31 13.14 0.08
N ASP A 88 2.24 14.06 0.31
CA ASP A 88 2.43 14.79 1.56
C ASP A 88 1.46 15.97 1.71
N VAL A 89 0.53 16.16 0.76
CA VAL A 89 -0.53 17.17 0.84
C VAL A 89 -1.58 16.74 1.88
N PRO A 90 -1.82 17.55 2.93
CA PRO A 90 -2.96 17.35 3.82
C PRO A 90 -4.29 17.51 3.08
N LEU A 91 -5.23 16.57 3.25
CA LEU A 91 -6.50 16.53 2.51
C LEU A 91 -7.49 17.67 2.82
N ASP A 92 -7.20 18.52 3.82
CA ASP A 92 -7.92 19.79 4.03
C ASP A 92 -7.44 20.91 3.10
N ARG A 93 -6.17 20.92 2.66
CA ARG A 93 -5.62 21.96 1.77
C ARG A 93 -6.31 22.03 0.40
N PRO A 94 -6.66 20.92 -0.28
CA PRO A 94 -7.47 20.96 -1.51
C PRO A 94 -8.82 21.66 -1.33
N LEU A 95 -9.44 21.61 -0.13
CA LEU A 95 -10.71 22.29 0.13
C LEU A 95 -10.57 23.82 0.06
N TRP A 96 -9.37 24.38 0.29
CA TRP A 96 -9.10 25.81 0.15
C TRP A 96 -9.07 26.26 -1.33
N TRP A 97 -8.76 25.33 -2.23
CA TRP A 97 -8.76 25.54 -3.69
C TRP A 97 -10.12 25.22 -4.32
N LEU A 98 -10.86 24.24 -3.80
CA LEU A 98 -12.20 23.85 -4.29
C LEU A 98 -13.35 24.76 -3.78
N GLY A 99 -13.10 26.04 -3.51
CA GLY A 99 -14.12 26.96 -3.00
C GLY A 99 -13.77 27.70 -1.70
N GLY A 100 -12.51 27.65 -1.26
CA GLY A 100 -11.98 28.50 -0.20
C GLY A 100 -11.19 29.70 -0.74
N ALA A 101 -10.23 30.20 0.05
CA ALA A 101 -9.49 31.44 -0.23
C ALA A 101 -8.68 31.46 -1.54
N ARG A 102 -8.30 30.30 -2.10
CA ARG A 102 -7.51 30.18 -3.35
C ARG A 102 -8.37 29.80 -4.56
N HIS A 103 -9.71 29.77 -4.42
CA HIS A 103 -10.61 29.24 -5.45
C HIS A 103 -10.50 29.97 -6.79
N ALA A 104 -10.44 31.31 -6.78
CA ALA A 104 -10.30 32.12 -8.00
C ALA A 104 -8.97 31.88 -8.75
N GLU A 105 -8.01 31.16 -8.15
CA GLU A 105 -6.69 30.88 -8.73
C GLU A 105 -6.55 29.46 -9.27
N LEU A 106 -7.56 28.59 -9.08
CA LEU A 106 -7.53 27.16 -9.40
C LEU A 106 -7.14 26.88 -10.87
N TYR A 107 -7.62 27.70 -11.81
CA TYR A 107 -7.36 27.57 -13.25
C TYR A 107 -6.33 28.55 -13.82
N ILE A 108 -5.58 29.30 -13.01
CA ILE A 108 -4.56 30.23 -13.53
C ILE A 108 -3.45 29.44 -14.22
N ASP A 109 -3.16 29.77 -15.49
CA ASP A 109 -2.17 29.04 -16.28
C ASP A 109 -0.76 29.03 -15.65
N PRO A 110 0.03 27.95 -15.84
CA PRO A 110 -0.26 26.80 -16.69
C PRO A 110 -1.19 25.77 -16.03
N LEU A 111 -2.21 25.33 -16.77
CA LEU A 111 -2.97 24.12 -16.49
C LEU A 111 -2.18 22.85 -16.91
N PRO A 112 -2.29 21.73 -16.18
CA PRO A 112 -1.68 20.47 -16.58
C PRO A 112 -2.49 19.77 -17.69
N SER A 113 -1.86 18.85 -18.41
CA SER A 113 -2.38 18.23 -19.64
C SER A 113 -3.67 17.42 -19.44
N TRP A 114 -4.68 17.63 -20.29
CA TRP A 114 -5.88 16.80 -20.35
C TRP A 114 -5.63 15.57 -21.23
N GLU A 115 -4.96 14.57 -20.67
CA GLU A 115 -4.53 13.37 -21.40
C GLU A 115 -5.63 12.29 -21.54
N PRO A 116 -5.60 11.50 -22.64
CA PRO A 116 -6.47 10.33 -22.87
C PRO A 116 -6.48 9.33 -21.69
N PRO A 117 -7.51 8.48 -21.55
CA PRO A 117 -8.59 8.20 -22.51
C PRO A 117 -9.88 9.02 -22.27
N LEU A 118 -9.76 10.24 -21.74
CA LEU A 118 -10.92 11.04 -21.33
C LEU A 118 -11.37 12.04 -22.40
N ASP A 119 -12.63 11.97 -22.79
CA ASP A 119 -13.30 13.02 -23.54
C ASP A 119 -13.38 14.32 -22.72
N GLY A 120 -13.23 15.47 -23.39
CA GLY A 120 -13.40 16.80 -22.81
C GLY A 120 -12.12 17.62 -22.69
N ASP A 121 -12.19 18.71 -21.93
CA ASP A 121 -11.09 19.62 -21.63
C ASP A 121 -11.35 20.42 -20.34
N TRP A 122 -10.40 21.27 -19.95
CA TRP A 122 -10.57 22.17 -18.80
C TRP A 122 -11.71 23.20 -18.97
N THR A 123 -12.00 23.62 -20.20
CA THR A 123 -13.11 24.53 -20.50
C THR A 123 -14.46 23.91 -20.14
N GLN A 124 -14.67 22.63 -20.45
CA GLN A 124 -15.88 21.88 -20.11
C GLN A 124 -16.01 21.59 -18.62
N VAL A 125 -14.89 21.48 -17.89
CA VAL A 125 -14.90 21.43 -16.41
C VAL A 125 -15.36 22.77 -15.83
N GLN A 126 -14.81 23.90 -16.29
CA GLN A 126 -15.21 25.24 -15.87
C GLN A 126 -16.69 25.54 -16.15
N GLN A 127 -17.19 25.17 -17.34
CA GLN A 127 -18.60 25.34 -17.72
C GLN A 127 -19.59 24.58 -16.81
N ARG A 128 -19.10 23.61 -16.03
CA ARG A 128 -19.91 22.71 -15.18
C ARG A 128 -19.44 22.74 -13.73
N GLU A 129 -18.69 23.79 -13.37
CA GLU A 129 -17.88 23.90 -12.16
C GLU A 129 -18.66 23.61 -10.87
N GLU A 130 -19.82 24.25 -10.66
CA GLU A 130 -20.60 24.15 -9.41
C GLU A 130 -20.88 22.70 -8.99
N LEU A 131 -21.38 21.88 -9.92
CA LEU A 131 -21.67 20.44 -9.73
C LEU A 131 -20.41 19.61 -9.46
N LEU A 132 -19.30 19.96 -10.12
CA LEU A 132 -18.03 19.23 -10.02
C LEU A 132 -17.27 19.58 -8.73
N LEU A 133 -17.34 20.85 -8.28
CA LEU A 133 -16.80 21.29 -6.99
C LEU A 133 -17.53 20.62 -5.83
N GLU A 134 -18.87 20.60 -5.83
CA GLU A 134 -19.64 19.91 -4.79
C GLU A 134 -19.19 18.44 -4.69
N SER A 135 -19.12 17.75 -5.84
CA SER A 135 -18.70 16.35 -5.93
C SER A 135 -17.25 16.12 -5.47
N ALA A 136 -16.32 17.00 -5.83
CA ALA A 136 -14.91 16.93 -5.44
C ALA A 136 -14.70 17.22 -3.94
N ARG A 137 -15.36 18.26 -3.41
CA ARG A 137 -15.33 18.63 -1.98
C ARG A 137 -15.93 17.53 -1.11
N TRP A 138 -17.02 16.92 -1.56
CA TRP A 138 -17.69 15.85 -0.84
C TRP A 138 -16.77 14.67 -0.61
N VAL A 139 -16.03 14.20 -1.64
CA VAL A 139 -15.05 13.12 -1.50
C VAL A 139 -13.93 13.48 -0.52
N ALA A 140 -13.30 14.64 -0.68
CA ALA A 140 -12.20 15.06 0.22
C ALA A 140 -12.69 15.19 1.68
N THR A 141 -13.85 15.80 1.90
CA THR A 141 -14.48 15.92 3.22
C THR A 141 -14.83 14.56 3.80
N TRP A 142 -15.38 13.64 3.00
CA TRP A 142 -15.72 12.28 3.41
C TRP A 142 -14.47 11.50 3.86
N HIS A 143 -13.36 11.57 3.12
CA HIS A 143 -12.11 10.91 3.53
C HIS A 143 -11.54 11.46 4.83
N VAL A 144 -11.59 12.78 5.06
CA VAL A 144 -11.19 13.41 6.33
C VAL A 144 -12.11 12.97 7.47
N MET A 145 -13.42 12.96 7.26
CA MET A 145 -14.38 12.48 8.28
C MET A 145 -14.23 10.98 8.59
N GLN A 146 -13.96 10.15 7.60
CA GLN A 146 -13.71 8.72 7.79
C GLN A 146 -12.42 8.47 8.59
N ASP A 147 -11.35 9.20 8.29
CA ASP A 147 -10.08 9.08 9.02
C ASP A 147 -10.22 9.51 10.49
N ILE A 148 -10.91 10.61 10.76
CA ILE A 148 -11.25 11.05 12.13
C ILE A 148 -12.04 9.96 12.89
N GLN A 149 -12.87 9.17 12.19
CA GLN A 149 -13.59 8.03 12.79
C GLN A 149 -12.70 6.79 12.98
N GLU A 150 -11.71 6.57 12.12
CA GLU A 150 -10.77 5.44 12.17
C GLU A 150 -9.70 5.64 13.25
N ASN A 151 -9.07 6.82 13.27
CA ASN A 151 -7.93 7.13 14.14
C ASN A 151 -8.35 7.72 15.50
N ARG A 152 -9.66 7.82 15.80
CA ARG A 152 -10.16 8.42 17.05
C ARG A 152 -9.51 7.84 18.32
N ALA A 153 -9.41 6.51 18.39
CA ALA A 153 -8.80 5.83 19.54
C ALA A 153 -7.29 6.08 19.69
N LEU A 154 -6.60 6.48 18.61
CA LEU A 154 -5.18 6.89 18.64
C LEU A 154 -5.01 8.36 19.03
N ALA A 155 -6.00 9.22 18.74
CA ALA A 155 -6.02 10.59 19.24
C ALA A 155 -6.35 10.63 20.74
N ASP A 156 -7.37 9.87 21.16
CA ASP A 156 -7.83 9.79 22.56
C ASP A 156 -6.83 9.09 23.51
N SER A 157 -5.75 8.47 22.97
CA SER A 157 -4.69 7.78 23.73
C SER A 157 -3.30 8.42 23.64
N ALA A 158 -3.19 9.63 23.06
CA ALA A 158 -1.92 10.33 22.94
C ALA A 158 -1.65 11.26 24.16
N ASP A 159 -0.49 11.11 24.80
CA ASP A 159 0.01 11.96 25.89
C ASP A 159 0.35 13.38 25.39
N GLY A 160 -0.67 14.19 25.09
CA GLY A 160 -0.54 15.57 24.61
C GLY A 160 0.18 15.74 23.26
N THR A 161 0.48 14.65 22.56
CA THR A 161 1.20 14.65 21.28
C THR A 161 0.32 15.29 20.20
N PRO A 162 0.84 16.20 19.34
CA PRO A 162 0.04 16.82 18.29
C PRO A 162 -0.63 15.80 17.37
N ALA A 163 -1.83 16.17 16.89
CA ALA A 163 -2.51 15.46 15.83
C ALA A 163 -1.70 15.60 14.53
N VAL A 164 -1.62 14.50 13.77
CA VAL A 164 -0.93 14.46 12.48
C VAL A 164 -1.97 14.77 11.39
N PRO A 165 -1.66 15.63 10.40
CA PRO A 165 -2.57 15.88 9.28
C PRO A 165 -2.80 14.61 8.44
N LEU A 166 -4.00 14.45 7.90
CA LEU A 166 -4.30 13.36 6.97
C LEU A 166 -3.68 13.64 5.60
N LEU A 167 -2.57 12.99 5.29
CA LEU A 167 -1.87 13.13 4.02
C LEU A 167 -2.55 12.29 2.92
N LEU A 168 -2.57 12.78 1.68
CA LEU A 168 -3.19 12.08 0.53
C LEU A 168 -2.59 10.68 0.33
N GLY A 169 -1.26 10.58 0.28
CA GLY A 169 -0.55 9.32 0.04
C GLY A 169 -0.83 8.30 1.13
N ASP A 170 -0.88 8.73 2.38
CA ASP A 170 -1.15 7.85 3.52
C ASP A 170 -2.61 7.41 3.56
N ARG A 171 -3.55 8.30 3.23
CA ARG A 171 -4.95 7.89 3.05
C ARG A 171 -5.07 6.87 1.91
N CYS A 172 -4.33 7.05 0.82
CA CYS A 172 -4.28 6.09 -0.28
C CYS A 172 -3.65 4.73 0.11
N ARG A 173 -2.54 4.71 0.85
CA ARG A 173 -1.93 3.49 1.41
C ARG A 173 -2.88 2.77 2.39
N ALA A 174 -3.65 3.53 3.18
CA ALA A 174 -4.70 2.98 4.05
C ALA A 174 -5.85 2.32 3.28
N LEU A 175 -6.23 2.85 2.11
CA LEU A 175 -7.27 2.24 1.25
C LEU A 175 -6.81 0.95 0.57
N ILE A 176 -5.52 0.84 0.26
CA ILE A 176 -4.91 -0.39 -0.30
C ILE A 176 -4.83 -1.48 0.78
N SER A 177 -4.38 -1.11 1.99
CA SER A 177 -4.15 -2.07 3.08
C SER A 177 -5.37 -2.33 3.97
N GLY A 178 -6.47 -1.60 3.81
CA GLY A 178 -7.58 -1.58 4.77
C GLY A 178 -8.67 -2.63 4.53
N PRO A 179 -9.46 -2.97 5.57
CA PRO A 179 -10.69 -3.74 5.40
C PRO A 179 -11.74 -2.89 4.68
N TYR A 180 -12.42 -3.47 3.69
CA TYR A 180 -13.53 -2.80 3.03
C TYR A 180 -14.71 -2.75 4.01
N ARG A 181 -15.06 -1.53 4.45
CA ARG A 181 -16.13 -1.25 5.46
C ARG A 181 -17.54 -1.71 5.04
N ASP A 182 -17.64 -2.35 3.90
CA ASP A 182 -18.81 -2.97 3.30
C ASP A 182 -19.01 -4.42 3.82
N GLY A 183 -18.05 -4.93 4.60
CA GLY A 183 -18.08 -6.24 5.27
C GLY A 183 -17.01 -7.22 4.77
N HIS A 184 -16.17 -6.82 3.82
CA HIS A 184 -15.13 -7.68 3.24
C HIS A 184 -13.78 -7.51 3.94
N ARG A 185 -12.99 -8.59 3.98
CA ARG A 185 -11.64 -8.59 4.55
C ARG A 185 -10.69 -7.71 3.71
N PRO A 186 -9.56 -7.23 4.28
CA PRO A 186 -8.51 -6.57 3.49
C PRO A 186 -8.04 -7.46 2.33
N ARG A 187 -7.59 -6.88 1.22
CA ARG A 187 -7.23 -7.67 0.02
C ARG A 187 -6.12 -8.70 0.29
N TRP A 188 -5.08 -8.26 1.01
CA TRP A 188 -3.96 -9.09 1.47
C TRP A 188 -4.36 -10.21 2.44
N ALA A 189 -5.54 -10.17 3.06
CA ALA A 189 -5.95 -11.24 3.97
C ALA A 189 -6.09 -12.58 3.21
N GLY A 190 -6.54 -12.56 1.95
CA GLY A 190 -6.69 -13.76 1.15
C GLY A 190 -5.36 -14.46 0.82
N THR A 191 -4.31 -13.68 0.52
CA THR A 191 -2.97 -14.19 0.20
C THR A 191 -2.22 -14.64 1.46
N VAL A 192 -2.30 -13.86 2.55
CA VAL A 192 -1.70 -14.23 3.85
C VAL A 192 -2.37 -15.47 4.43
N GLU A 193 -3.71 -15.53 4.51
CA GLU A 193 -4.43 -16.73 4.99
C GLU A 193 -4.09 -17.96 4.13
N TYR A 194 -3.98 -17.81 2.81
CA TYR A 194 -3.59 -18.90 1.92
C TYR A 194 -2.16 -19.41 2.19
N ALA A 195 -1.22 -18.49 2.42
CA ALA A 195 0.16 -18.80 2.78
C ALA A 195 0.28 -19.44 4.16
N GLU A 196 -0.40 -18.91 5.18
CA GLU A 196 -0.49 -19.51 6.52
C GLU A 196 -1.06 -20.94 6.46
N VAL A 197 -2.09 -21.19 5.64
CA VAL A 197 -2.61 -22.55 5.41
C VAL A 197 -1.59 -23.47 4.73
N GLN A 198 -0.79 -23.00 3.77
CA GLN A 198 0.26 -23.83 3.17
C GLN A 198 1.39 -24.14 4.16
N LEU A 199 1.79 -23.14 4.97
CA LEU A 199 2.81 -23.29 6.01
C LEU A 199 2.37 -24.28 7.09
N ALA A 200 1.16 -24.11 7.62
CA ALA A 200 0.58 -25.03 8.60
C ALA A 200 0.40 -26.45 8.03
N GLY A 201 -0.06 -26.57 6.77
CA GLY A 201 -0.22 -27.85 6.09
C GLY A 201 1.11 -28.58 5.82
N ALA A 202 2.19 -27.86 5.49
CA ALA A 202 3.53 -28.42 5.36
C ALA A 202 4.08 -28.86 6.73
N LEU A 203 3.89 -28.04 7.77
CA LEU A 203 4.34 -28.30 9.14
C LEU A 203 3.60 -29.47 9.79
N GLU A 204 2.30 -29.66 9.54
CA GLU A 204 1.56 -30.86 9.99
C GLU A 204 2.11 -32.11 9.30
N GLN A 205 2.31 -32.08 7.98
CA GLN A 205 2.84 -33.22 7.23
C GLN A 205 4.25 -33.63 7.68
N LEU A 206 5.09 -32.66 8.02
CA LEU A 206 6.42 -32.86 8.59
C LEU A 206 6.35 -33.48 9.98
N ARG A 207 5.62 -32.84 10.92
CA ARG A 207 5.44 -33.32 12.30
C ARG A 207 4.80 -34.71 12.37
N ALA A 208 3.85 -35.01 11.49
CA ALA A 208 3.21 -36.32 11.38
C ALA A 208 4.03 -37.37 10.60
N ARG A 209 5.27 -37.04 10.20
CA ARG A 209 6.17 -37.87 9.37
C ARG A 209 5.51 -38.40 8.08
N ARG A 210 4.51 -37.68 7.54
CA ARG A 210 3.81 -37.99 6.26
C ARG A 210 4.56 -37.44 5.04
N TRP A 211 5.34 -36.39 5.24
CA TRP A 211 6.30 -35.86 4.29
C TRP A 211 7.69 -35.86 4.94
N LEU A 212 8.69 -36.33 4.20
CA LEU A 212 10.09 -36.21 4.55
C LEU A 212 10.72 -35.24 3.54
N PRO A 213 11.33 -34.13 3.98
CA PRO A 213 12.05 -33.22 3.10
C PRO A 213 13.18 -33.92 2.32
N GLY A 214 13.37 -33.53 1.07
CA GLY A 214 14.58 -33.90 0.33
C GLY A 214 15.78 -33.03 0.72
N PRO A 215 17.02 -33.42 0.34
CA PRO A 215 18.21 -32.67 0.70
C PRO A 215 18.22 -31.22 0.20
N VAL A 216 17.58 -30.95 -0.95
CA VAL A 216 17.51 -29.58 -1.49
C VAL A 216 16.53 -28.73 -0.69
N ALA A 217 15.39 -29.31 -0.28
CA ALA A 217 14.45 -28.65 0.62
C ALA A 217 15.08 -28.32 1.99
N CYS A 218 15.84 -29.24 2.60
CA CYS A 218 16.59 -28.97 3.82
C CYS A 218 17.64 -27.87 3.63
N HIS A 219 18.48 -27.95 2.60
CA HIS A 219 19.49 -26.90 2.33
C HIS A 219 18.87 -25.53 2.10
N ALA A 220 17.74 -25.45 1.39
CA ALA A 220 17.01 -24.21 1.18
C ALA A 220 16.40 -23.64 2.48
N ALA A 221 15.88 -24.51 3.35
CA ALA A 221 15.41 -24.11 4.68
C ALA A 221 16.57 -23.61 5.58
N ALA A 222 17.72 -24.30 5.55
CA ALA A 222 18.92 -23.90 6.30
C ALA A 222 19.48 -22.55 5.83
N ALA A 223 19.45 -22.29 4.52
CA ALA A 223 19.88 -21.01 3.94
C ALA A 223 18.93 -19.85 4.29
N LEU A 224 17.62 -20.11 4.44
CA LEU A 224 16.60 -19.10 4.70
C LEU A 224 16.40 -18.79 6.19
N HIS A 225 16.56 -19.78 7.08
CA HIS A 225 16.32 -19.66 8.51
C HIS A 225 17.06 -18.48 9.21
N PRO A 226 18.33 -18.14 8.87
CA PRO A 226 19.00 -16.97 9.45
C PRO A 226 18.29 -15.65 9.16
N SER A 227 17.80 -15.42 7.94
CA SER A 227 17.05 -14.19 7.60
C SER A 227 15.67 -14.15 8.27
N LEU A 228 15.00 -15.30 8.43
CA LEU A 228 13.71 -15.39 9.13
C LEU A 228 13.84 -15.11 10.64
N THR A 229 14.93 -15.57 11.26
CA THR A 229 15.20 -15.39 12.69
C THR A 229 15.96 -14.11 13.04
N ALA A 230 16.50 -13.40 12.05
CA ALA A 230 17.10 -12.08 12.24
C ALA A 230 16.06 -11.09 12.81
N ALA A 231 16.42 -10.43 13.92
CA ALA A 231 15.72 -9.27 14.42
C ALA A 231 15.78 -8.11 13.39
N PRO A 232 14.80 -7.18 13.38
CA PRO A 232 14.94 -5.93 12.61
C PRO A 232 16.25 -5.21 12.97
N ASP A 233 16.90 -4.63 11.97
CA ASP A 233 18.35 -4.47 11.94
C ASP A 233 19.00 -3.80 13.16
N ALA A 234 20.16 -4.36 13.54
CA ALA A 234 21.13 -3.65 14.36
C ALA A 234 21.91 -2.64 13.48
N PRO A 235 22.25 -1.43 13.98
CA PRO A 235 22.12 -0.99 15.36
C PRO A 235 20.67 -0.72 15.77
N LEU A 236 20.38 -0.99 17.05
CA LEU A 236 19.15 -0.55 17.70
C LEU A 236 18.95 0.96 17.44
N PRO A 237 17.71 1.44 17.21
CA PRO A 237 17.47 2.87 17.15
C PRO A 237 17.89 3.53 18.47
N PRO A 238 18.36 4.80 18.46
CA PRO A 238 18.85 5.47 19.67
C PRO A 238 17.84 5.43 20.82
N ASP A 239 18.30 5.44 22.08
CA ASP A 239 17.47 5.27 23.30
C ASP A 239 16.29 6.27 23.42
N GLU A 240 16.34 7.38 22.67
CA GLU A 240 15.28 8.37 22.51
C GLU A 240 14.04 7.82 21.76
N VAL A 241 14.21 6.78 20.94
CA VAL A 241 13.20 6.14 20.10
C VAL A 241 12.54 4.97 20.83
N LYS A 242 11.52 5.27 21.64
CA LYS A 242 10.76 4.25 22.37
C LYS A 242 9.81 3.45 21.47
N GLY A 243 10.31 2.35 20.89
CA GLY A 243 9.49 1.33 20.23
C GLY A 243 10.23 0.61 19.10
N VAL A 244 9.63 -0.47 18.58
CA VAL A 244 10.08 -1.07 17.32
C VAL A 244 9.62 -0.16 16.18
N THR A 245 10.56 0.45 15.48
CA THR A 245 10.28 1.35 14.35
C THR A 245 9.56 0.59 13.23
N TRP A 246 8.42 1.10 12.79
CA TRP A 246 7.63 0.52 11.71
C TRP A 246 8.40 0.49 10.39
N ILE A 247 9.31 1.45 10.15
CA ILE A 247 10.15 1.44 8.94
C ILE A 247 11.05 0.21 8.89
N GLN A 248 11.75 -0.17 9.98
CA GLN A 248 12.57 -1.39 10.00
C GLN A 248 11.73 -2.65 9.74
N ARG A 249 10.48 -2.69 10.21
CA ARG A 249 9.58 -3.84 10.04
C ARG A 249 9.11 -3.99 8.59
N VAL A 250 8.81 -2.89 7.91
CA VAL A 250 8.36 -2.94 6.50
C VAL A 250 9.54 -3.22 5.54
N VAL A 251 10.72 -2.61 5.78
CA VAL A 251 11.98 -2.91 5.06
C VAL A 251 12.32 -4.41 5.16
N ARG A 252 12.17 -5.00 6.35
CA ARG A 252 12.38 -6.45 6.58
C ARG A 252 11.47 -7.33 5.70
N MET A 253 10.26 -6.89 5.35
CA MET A 253 9.38 -7.65 4.45
C MET A 253 9.92 -7.68 3.02
N ALA A 254 10.43 -6.55 2.49
CA ALA A 254 11.08 -6.50 1.18
C ALA A 254 12.38 -7.32 1.14
N HIS A 255 13.19 -7.27 2.22
CA HIS A 255 14.36 -8.15 2.34
C HIS A 255 13.98 -9.64 2.30
N LEU A 256 12.95 -10.05 3.05
CA LEU A 256 12.47 -11.44 3.05
C LEU A 256 11.87 -11.86 1.71
N TYR A 257 11.12 -10.98 1.02
CA TYR A 257 10.64 -11.22 -0.34
C TYR A 257 11.79 -11.49 -1.32
N GLY A 258 12.83 -10.66 -1.28
CA GLY A 258 14.05 -10.81 -2.07
C GLY A 258 14.80 -12.11 -1.75
N THR A 259 15.00 -12.43 -0.46
CA THR A 259 15.71 -13.64 -0.02
C THR A 259 14.96 -14.91 -0.41
N ILE A 260 13.62 -14.98 -0.23
CA ILE A 260 12.82 -16.13 -0.69
C ILE A 260 12.87 -16.23 -2.23
N GLY A 261 12.85 -15.10 -2.93
CA GLY A 261 13.06 -15.06 -4.38
C GLY A 261 14.40 -15.66 -4.83
N ALA A 262 15.48 -15.32 -4.13
CA ALA A 262 16.82 -15.85 -4.39
C ALA A 262 16.96 -17.34 -4.07
N VAL A 263 16.39 -17.80 -2.94
CA VAL A 263 16.37 -19.22 -2.54
C VAL A 263 15.62 -20.06 -3.57
N LEU A 264 14.42 -19.64 -3.99
CA LEU A 264 13.66 -20.32 -5.04
C LEU A 264 14.40 -20.36 -6.38
N ALA A 265 15.06 -19.25 -6.77
CA ALA A 265 15.83 -19.20 -8.01
C ALA A 265 17.09 -20.09 -7.98
N HIS A 266 17.77 -20.20 -6.83
CA HIS A 266 18.98 -21.02 -6.70
C HIS A 266 18.69 -22.53 -6.62
N HIS A 267 17.66 -22.92 -5.87
CA HIS A 267 17.36 -24.32 -5.56
C HIS A 267 16.27 -24.94 -6.45
N GLY A 268 15.44 -24.13 -7.12
CA GLY A 268 14.28 -24.58 -7.92
C GLY A 268 14.62 -25.49 -9.11
N VAL A 269 15.86 -25.46 -9.61
CA VAL A 269 16.34 -26.33 -10.72
C VAL A 269 16.22 -27.84 -10.40
N SER A 270 16.07 -28.19 -9.11
CA SER A 270 15.85 -29.57 -8.65
C SER A 270 14.41 -30.08 -8.76
N GLY A 271 13.42 -29.19 -8.91
CA GLY A 271 11.99 -29.51 -8.74
C GLY A 271 11.54 -29.71 -7.29
N GLU A 272 12.43 -29.90 -6.31
CA GLU A 272 12.04 -30.05 -4.90
C GLU A 272 11.36 -28.79 -4.31
N LEU A 273 11.56 -27.63 -4.93
CA LEU A 273 10.92 -26.36 -4.56
C LEU A 273 9.87 -25.87 -5.58
N ASP A 274 9.38 -26.74 -6.48
CA ASP A 274 8.30 -26.35 -7.39
C ASP A 274 7.06 -25.89 -6.58
N PRO A 275 6.36 -24.80 -6.99
CA PRO A 275 5.20 -24.28 -6.28
C PRO A 275 3.94 -25.14 -6.56
N HIS A 276 3.98 -26.40 -6.13
CA HIS A 276 3.01 -27.44 -6.49
C HIS A 276 2.66 -28.33 -5.28
N PRO A 277 1.41 -28.82 -5.13
CA PRO A 277 0.95 -29.69 -4.01
C PRO A 277 1.73 -30.97 -3.70
N ARG A 278 2.77 -31.32 -4.47
CA ARG A 278 3.67 -32.46 -4.22
C ARG A 278 4.96 -32.08 -3.51
N HIS A 279 5.22 -30.78 -3.37
CA HIS A 279 6.44 -30.20 -2.81
C HIS A 279 6.04 -29.20 -1.72
N PRO A 280 5.66 -29.66 -0.51
CA PRO A 280 5.00 -28.80 0.49
C PRO A 280 5.79 -27.53 0.84
N PHE A 281 7.12 -27.63 0.93
CA PHE A 281 7.98 -26.47 1.17
C PHE A 281 8.03 -25.50 -0.01
N GLY A 282 8.20 -25.99 -1.24
CA GLY A 282 8.17 -25.15 -2.45
C GLY A 282 6.84 -24.41 -2.63
N TRP A 283 5.73 -25.10 -2.35
CA TRP A 283 4.39 -24.51 -2.42
C TRP A 283 4.16 -23.45 -1.33
N ALA A 284 4.58 -23.72 -0.09
CA ALA A 284 4.46 -22.77 1.02
C ALA A 284 5.40 -21.55 0.86
N LEU A 285 6.63 -21.74 0.37
CA LEU A 285 7.53 -20.64 0.00
C LEU A 285 6.94 -19.79 -1.13
N GLY A 286 6.36 -20.43 -2.16
CA GLY A 286 5.69 -19.74 -3.26
C GLY A 286 4.53 -18.87 -2.77
N ALA A 287 3.64 -19.42 -1.94
CA ALA A 287 2.54 -18.68 -1.33
C ALA A 287 3.02 -17.54 -0.43
N THR A 288 4.03 -17.78 0.41
CA THR A 288 4.63 -16.76 1.29
C THR A 288 5.25 -15.61 0.48
N LYS A 289 5.94 -15.93 -0.64
CA LYS A 289 6.49 -14.91 -1.54
C LYS A 289 5.39 -14.08 -2.20
N VAL A 290 4.26 -14.67 -2.58
CA VAL A 290 3.12 -13.93 -3.15
C VAL A 290 2.54 -12.95 -2.13
N ALA A 291 2.29 -13.38 -0.89
CA ALA A 291 1.79 -12.50 0.17
C ALA A 291 2.75 -11.34 0.49
N LEU A 292 4.06 -11.60 0.56
CA LEU A 292 5.08 -10.55 0.72
C LEU A 292 5.18 -9.61 -0.50
N GLY A 293 4.82 -10.08 -1.70
CA GLY A 293 4.84 -9.28 -2.92
C GLY A 293 3.80 -8.16 -2.94
N GLU A 294 2.69 -8.31 -2.21
CA GLU A 294 1.62 -7.30 -2.17
C GLU A 294 1.97 -6.07 -1.32
N ILE A 295 2.93 -6.17 -0.40
CA ILE A 295 3.44 -5.00 0.35
C ILE A 295 4.65 -4.33 -0.33
N GLU A 296 5.35 -5.02 -1.24
CA GLU A 296 6.61 -4.55 -1.85
C GLU A 296 6.54 -3.14 -2.47
N PRO A 297 5.52 -2.77 -3.26
CA PRO A 297 5.39 -1.41 -3.79
C PRO A 297 5.16 -0.35 -2.70
N THR A 298 4.52 -0.73 -1.59
CA THR A 298 4.34 0.15 -0.44
C THR A 298 5.65 0.31 0.35
N VAL A 299 6.51 -0.72 0.38
CA VAL A 299 7.82 -0.62 1.03
C VAL A 299 8.72 0.36 0.27
N GLY A 300 8.82 0.22 -1.06
CA GLY A 300 9.67 1.09 -1.88
C GLY A 300 9.31 2.58 -1.79
N GLU A 301 8.00 2.90 -1.82
CA GLU A 301 7.55 4.29 -1.60
C GLU A 301 7.92 4.82 -0.19
N LEU A 302 7.77 3.98 0.85
CA LEU A 302 8.05 4.37 2.23
C LEU A 302 9.55 4.52 2.50
N GLU A 303 10.42 3.73 1.87
CA GLU A 303 11.87 3.87 1.97
C GLU A 303 12.36 5.20 1.36
N GLU A 304 11.87 5.56 0.16
CA GLU A 304 12.21 6.81 -0.51
C GLU A 304 11.69 8.06 0.25
N LEU A 305 10.48 7.99 0.82
CA LEU A 305 9.96 9.04 1.70
C LEU A 305 10.75 9.12 3.02
N TRP A 306 11.10 7.99 3.64
CA TRP A 306 11.86 7.92 4.89
C TRP A 306 13.26 8.53 4.75
N ALA A 307 13.94 8.28 3.62
CA ALA A 307 15.25 8.83 3.32
C ALA A 307 15.28 10.37 3.27
N ARG A 308 14.12 11.01 3.09
CA ARG A 308 13.95 12.46 2.85
C ARG A 308 13.32 13.21 4.02
N ARG A 309 12.95 12.50 5.10
CA ARG A 309 12.23 13.09 6.26
C ARG A 309 12.98 14.25 6.92
N ASP A 310 12.24 15.29 7.26
CA ASP A 310 12.67 16.46 8.05
C ASP A 310 12.32 16.34 9.55
N SER A 311 11.45 15.39 9.87
CA SER A 311 10.75 15.25 11.15
C SER A 311 11.24 14.05 11.96
N SER A 312 10.90 14.02 13.25
CA SER A 312 11.31 12.93 14.14
C SER A 312 10.65 11.60 13.74
N VAL A 313 11.37 10.50 13.98
CA VAL A 313 10.93 9.12 13.65
C VAL A 313 9.50 8.84 14.09
N ALA A 314 9.18 9.15 15.35
CA ALA A 314 7.86 8.89 15.93
C ALA A 314 6.74 9.77 15.35
N LEU A 315 7.06 10.95 14.80
CA LEU A 315 6.07 11.79 14.11
C LEU A 315 5.85 11.30 12.68
N TRP A 316 6.93 10.99 11.96
CA TRP A 316 6.90 10.45 10.60
C TRP A 316 6.15 9.10 10.55
N GLU A 317 6.45 8.17 11.46
CA GLU A 317 5.74 6.88 11.54
C GLU A 317 4.28 6.98 12.01
N ARG A 318 3.90 8.11 12.64
CA ARG A 318 2.50 8.42 12.97
C ARG A 318 1.71 8.92 11.77
N ALA A 319 2.35 9.52 10.77
CA ALA A 319 1.75 9.82 9.47
C ALA A 319 1.72 8.57 8.59
N HIS A 320 2.89 8.07 8.21
CA HIS A 320 3.05 7.21 7.04
C HIS A 320 2.74 5.72 7.27
N PHE A 321 2.44 5.32 8.52
CA PHE A 321 1.88 4.01 8.83
C PHE A 321 0.45 4.10 9.42
N PRO A 322 -0.59 4.24 8.58
CA PRO A 322 -1.98 4.05 8.99
C PRO A 322 -2.23 2.69 9.66
N VAL A 323 -3.30 2.60 10.47
CA VAL A 323 -3.66 1.36 11.20
C VAL A 323 -3.73 0.13 10.28
N ALA A 324 -4.36 0.29 9.11
CA ALA A 324 -4.45 -0.74 8.07
C ALA A 324 -3.08 -1.30 7.61
N VAL A 325 -2.08 -0.43 7.42
CA VAL A 325 -0.72 -0.84 7.03
C VAL A 325 -0.02 -1.56 8.19
N ARG A 326 -0.23 -1.08 9.42
CA ARG A 326 0.28 -1.73 10.65
C ARG A 326 -0.34 -3.10 10.90
N GLU A 327 -1.58 -3.33 10.49
CA GLU A 327 -2.26 -4.63 10.55
C GLU A 327 -1.73 -5.59 9.49
N HIS A 328 -1.54 -5.13 8.25
CA HIS A 328 -0.91 -5.90 7.18
C HIS A 328 0.51 -6.38 7.58
N ILE A 329 1.37 -5.46 8.07
CA ILE A 329 2.73 -5.80 8.53
C ILE A 329 2.71 -6.87 9.62
N ARG A 330 1.79 -6.77 10.61
CA ARG A 330 1.65 -7.78 11.68
C ARG A 330 1.21 -9.15 11.15
N ALA A 331 0.32 -9.19 10.17
CA ALA A 331 -0.12 -10.44 9.56
C ALA A 331 1.04 -11.12 8.80
N LEU A 332 1.84 -10.33 8.07
CA LEU A 332 3.06 -10.83 7.43
C LEU A 332 4.08 -11.34 8.46
N GLU A 333 4.28 -10.66 9.59
CA GLU A 333 5.17 -11.11 10.67
C GLU A 333 4.71 -12.43 11.32
N ASN A 334 3.41 -12.65 11.48
CA ASN A 334 2.86 -13.93 11.96
C ASN A 334 3.16 -15.07 10.95
N MET A 335 2.85 -14.85 9.67
CA MET A 335 3.15 -15.78 8.59
C MET A 335 4.66 -16.10 8.50
N ILE A 336 5.54 -15.09 8.63
CA ILE A 336 6.99 -15.27 8.68
C ILE A 336 7.43 -16.09 9.90
N THR A 337 6.74 -15.96 11.04
CA THR A 337 7.00 -16.79 12.23
C THR A 337 6.67 -18.26 11.96
N CYS A 338 5.54 -18.55 11.31
CA CYS A 338 5.17 -19.91 10.87
C CYS A 338 6.18 -20.49 9.85
N LEU A 339 6.72 -19.67 8.95
CA LEU A 339 7.78 -20.10 8.04
C LEU A 339 9.11 -20.34 8.76
N SER A 340 9.45 -19.53 9.77
CA SER A 340 10.63 -19.77 10.63
C SER A 340 10.51 -21.10 11.39
N GLU A 341 9.32 -21.40 11.93
CA GLU A 341 9.04 -22.68 12.60
C GLU A 341 9.19 -23.88 11.64
N LEU A 342 8.63 -23.77 10.42
CA LEU A 342 8.80 -24.80 9.39
C LEU A 342 10.28 -25.00 9.02
N CYS A 343 11.02 -23.93 8.77
CA CYS A 343 12.44 -24.02 8.44
C CYS A 343 13.30 -24.56 9.61
N PHE A 344 12.90 -24.34 10.86
CA PHE A 344 13.54 -24.93 12.03
C PHE A 344 13.37 -26.45 12.06
N TYR A 345 12.12 -26.95 12.03
CA TYR A 345 11.85 -28.39 12.08
C TYR A 345 12.35 -29.18 10.87
N MET A 346 12.63 -28.53 9.73
CA MET A 346 13.30 -29.16 8.59
C MET A 346 14.81 -29.38 8.78
N ASN A 347 15.41 -28.83 9.84
CA ASN A 347 16.85 -28.86 10.11
C ASN A 347 17.23 -29.46 11.48
N VAL A 348 16.25 -29.94 12.25
CA VAL A 348 16.45 -30.66 13.51
C VAL A 348 16.13 -32.14 13.29
N ASP A 349 16.91 -33.04 13.87
CA ASP A 349 16.68 -34.48 13.74
C ASP A 349 15.32 -34.84 14.39
N PRO A 350 14.40 -35.61 13.75
CA PRO A 350 13.02 -35.75 14.22
C PRO A 350 12.83 -36.36 15.62
N ASP A 351 13.89 -36.86 16.24
CA ASP A 351 13.91 -37.42 17.60
C ASP A 351 14.49 -36.44 18.66
N GLU A 352 15.04 -35.28 18.27
CA GLU A 352 15.45 -34.17 19.17
C GLU A 352 14.35 -33.10 19.37
N ALA A 353 13.17 -33.30 18.75
CA ALA A 353 12.14 -32.28 18.54
C ALA A 353 10.96 -32.32 19.56
N HIS A 354 11.16 -32.90 20.75
CA HIS A 354 10.10 -33.23 21.74
C HIS A 354 10.45 -32.83 23.18
#